data_AF-A0A383E6H7-F1
#
_entry.id   AF-A0A383E6H7-F1
#
_cell.length_a   1.000
_cell.length_b   1.000
_cell.length_c   1.000
_cell.angle_alpha   90.00
_cell.angle_beta   90.00
_cell.angle_gamma   90.00
#
_symmetry.space_group_name_H-M   'P 1'
#
loop_
_entity.id
_entity.type
_entity.pdbx_description
1 polymer ?
#
loop_
_entity_poly.entity_id
_entity_poly.type
_entity_poly.pdbx_seq_one_letter_code
_entity_poly.pdbx_strand_id
1 'polypeptide(L)'
;MQVINVKDNNEAAKKALKITLKACEKLNRKFDLALTGGRFGEAFVKHLATSNFPFGKCRIFQTDERYVPIADDESIQGMLNKELIKVDESIQGCCYFFGIL
;
A
#
# COMPACT_ATOMS: atom_id res chain seq x y z
N MET A 1 -23.02 4.11 -1.53
CA MET A 1 -22.13 2.93 -1.56
C MET A 1 -22.07 2.40 -2.98
N GLN A 2 -20.88 2.20 -3.53
CA GLN A 2 -20.70 1.60 -4.86
C GLN A 2 -20.16 0.19 -4.68
N VAL A 3 -20.79 -0.80 -5.33
CA VAL A 3 -20.30 -2.19 -5.34
C VAL A 3 -19.72 -2.48 -6.72
N ILE A 4 -18.52 -3.06 -6.75
CA ILE A 4 -17.82 -3.44 -7.99
C ILE A 4 -17.53 -4.93 -7.92
N ASN A 5 -18.14 -5.70 -8.81
CA ASN A 5 -17.86 -7.12 -8.93
C ASN A 5 -16.61 -7.33 -9.79
N VAL A 6 -15.74 -8.23 -9.35
CA VAL A 6 -14.46 -8.57 -9.97
C VAL A 6 -14.27 -10.08 -9.90
N LYS A 7 -13.47 -10.65 -10.80
CA LYS A 7 -13.30 -12.10 -10.90
C LYS A 7 -12.40 -12.67 -9.82
N ASP A 8 -11.37 -11.92 -9.44
CA ASP A 8 -10.33 -12.35 -8.50
C ASP A 8 -9.68 -11.16 -7.77
N ASN A 9 -8.80 -11.47 -6.82
CA ASN A 9 -8.08 -10.48 -6.02
C ASN A 9 -7.14 -9.58 -6.85
N ASN A 10 -6.61 -10.07 -7.96
CA ASN A 10 -5.71 -9.29 -8.80
C ASN A 10 -6.48 -8.22 -9.59
N GLU A 11 -7.65 -8.58 -10.13
CA GLU A 11 -8.56 -7.62 -10.74
C GLU A 11 -9.08 -6.61 -9.70
N ALA A 12 -9.44 -7.09 -8.49
CA ALA A 12 -9.83 -6.24 -7.37
C ALA A 12 -8.75 -5.18 -7.08
N ALA A 13 -7.49 -5.62 -6.93
CA ALA A 13 -6.35 -4.77 -6.63
C ALA A 13 -6.12 -3.70 -7.71
N LYS A 14 -6.15 -4.08 -9.00
CA LYS A 14 -6.01 -3.13 -10.12
C LYS A 14 -7.14 -2.08 -10.15
N LYS A 15 -8.39 -2.50 -9.91
CA LYS A 15 -9.53 -1.59 -9.85
C LYS A 15 -9.42 -0.63 -8.66
N ALA A 16 -9.06 -1.15 -7.49
CA ALA A 16 -8.82 -0.35 -6.29
C ALA A 16 -7.71 0.68 -6.51
N LEU A 17 -6.60 0.31 -7.15
CA LEU A 17 -5.51 1.23 -7.47
C LEU A 17 -5.99 2.36 -8.38
N LYS A 18 -6.76 2.04 -9.43
CA LYS A 18 -7.33 3.06 -10.33
C LYS A 18 -8.24 4.05 -9.60
N ILE A 19 -9.03 3.57 -8.64
CA ILE A 19 -9.90 4.43 -7.82
C ILE A 19 -9.04 5.31 -6.91
N THR A 20 -8.01 4.73 -6.30
CA THR A 20 -7.07 5.43 -5.42
C THR A 20 -6.33 6.54 -6.16
N LEU A 21 -5.74 6.25 -7.33
CA LEU A 21 -5.06 7.24 -8.17
C LEU A 21 -5.97 8.41 -8.55
N LYS A 22 -7.22 8.12 -8.97
CA LYS A 22 -8.21 9.16 -9.27
C LYS A 22 -8.59 10.01 -8.06
N ALA A 23 -8.59 9.43 -6.86
CA ALA A 23 -8.81 10.19 -5.63
C ALA A 23 -7.60 11.09 -5.32
N CYS A 24 -6.38 10.56 -5.48
CA CYS A 24 -5.13 11.30 -5.29
C CYS A 24 -4.96 12.45 -6.29
N GLU A 25 -5.33 12.28 -7.56
CA GLU A 25 -5.27 13.34 -8.59
C GLU A 25 -6.08 14.58 -8.21
N LYS A 26 -7.14 14.43 -7.42
CA LYS A 26 -7.97 15.54 -6.93
C LYS A 26 -7.36 16.28 -5.74
N LEU A 27 -6.30 15.73 -5.14
CA LEU A 27 -5.66 16.28 -3.95
C LEU A 27 -4.43 17.10 -4.36
N ASN A 28 -4.53 18.42 -4.18
CA ASN A 28 -3.40 19.35 -4.34
C ASN A 28 -2.52 19.48 -3.09
N ARG A 29 -2.67 18.57 -2.11
CA ARG A 29 -1.99 18.61 -0.82
C ARG A 29 -1.41 17.26 -0.45
N LYS A 30 -0.57 17.23 0.59
CA LYS A 30 -0.15 15.96 1.21
C LYS A 30 -1.36 15.20 1.73
N PHE A 31 -1.32 13.87 1.65
CA PHE A 31 -2.40 13.00 2.08
C PHE A 31 -1.88 11.71 2.69
N ASP A 32 -2.76 11.00 3.37
CA ASP A 32 -2.43 9.78 4.10
C ASP A 32 -3.05 8.58 3.40
N LEU A 33 -2.30 7.48 3.32
CA LEU A 33 -2.76 6.20 2.79
C LEU A 33 -2.46 5.11 3.83
N ALA A 34 -3.51 4.51 4.38
CA ALA A 34 -3.37 3.32 5.20
C ALA A 34 -3.43 2.07 4.31
N LEU A 35 -2.44 1.19 4.46
CA LEU A 35 -2.33 -0.07 3.75
C LEU A 35 -2.65 -1.24 4.69
N THR A 36 -3.33 -2.23 4.14
CA THR A 36 -3.73 -3.46 4.83
C THR A 36 -2.84 -4.63 4.43
N GLY A 37 -2.77 -5.63 5.30
CA GLY A 37 -2.19 -6.93 5.01
C GLY A 37 -3.05 -7.84 4.14
N GLY A 38 -2.67 -9.12 4.14
CA GLY A 38 -3.38 -10.20 3.45
C GLY A 38 -3.19 -10.22 1.94
N ARG A 39 -3.77 -11.24 1.29
CA ARG A 39 -3.57 -11.51 -0.15
C ARG A 39 -4.02 -10.35 -1.06
N PHE A 40 -5.07 -9.63 -0.66
CA PHE A 40 -5.51 -8.44 -1.40
C PHE A 40 -4.53 -7.27 -1.22
N GLY A 41 -4.11 -7.00 0.02
CA GLY A 41 -3.16 -5.94 0.34
C GLY A 41 -1.86 -6.13 -0.42
N GLU A 42 -1.27 -7.33 -0.36
CA GLU A 42 -0.06 -7.68 -1.10
C GLU A 42 -0.22 -7.44 -2.62
N ALA A 43 -1.33 -7.91 -3.22
CA ALA A 43 -1.59 -7.70 -4.64
C ALA A 43 -1.75 -6.21 -4.99
N PHE A 44 -2.45 -5.44 -4.16
CA PHE A 44 -2.60 -3.99 -4.33
C PHE A 44 -1.26 -3.28 -4.29
N VAL A 45 -0.43 -3.64 -3.31
CA VAL A 45 0.86 -3.03 -3.07
C VAL A 45 1.84 -3.30 -4.21
N LYS A 46 1.83 -4.51 -4.78
CA LYS A 46 2.59 -4.84 -6.01
C LYS A 46 2.24 -3.93 -7.19
N HIS A 47 0.95 -3.66 -7.41
CA HIS A 47 0.51 -2.73 -8.46
C HIS A 47 0.86 -1.28 -8.09
N LEU A 48 0.75 -0.91 -6.82
CA LEU A 48 1.08 0.43 -6.34
C LEU A 48 2.56 0.76 -6.57
N ALA A 49 3.46 -0.16 -6.21
CA ALA A 49 4.92 -0.02 -6.33
C ALA A 49 5.38 0.26 -7.77
N THR A 50 4.65 -0.27 -8.76
CA THR A 50 4.99 -0.17 -10.19
C THR A 50 4.16 0.89 -10.93
N SER A 51 3.34 1.65 -10.20
CA SER A 51 2.48 2.69 -10.75
C SER A 51 3.12 4.08 -10.68
N ASN A 52 2.48 5.07 -11.30
CA ASN A 52 2.86 6.48 -11.20
C ASN A 52 2.31 7.17 -9.93
N PHE A 53 2.15 6.42 -8.84
CA PHE A 53 1.59 6.94 -7.60
C PHE A 53 2.50 8.04 -7.01
N PRO A 54 1.93 9.17 -6.55
CA PRO A 54 2.73 10.32 -6.11
C PRO A 54 3.24 10.14 -4.67
N PHE A 55 4.17 9.20 -4.45
CA PHE A 55 4.71 8.86 -3.13
C PHE A 55 5.25 10.08 -2.35
N GLY A 56 5.90 11.04 -3.03
CA GLY A 56 6.40 12.27 -2.39
C GLY A 56 5.33 13.20 -1.78
N LYS A 57 4.05 12.95 -2.07
CA LYS A 57 2.90 13.65 -1.47
C LYS A 57 2.12 12.79 -0.48
N CYS A 58 2.49 11.52 -0.33
CA CYS A 58 1.78 10.55 0.50
C CYS A 58 2.51 10.37 1.83
N ARG A 59 1.78 10.06 2.91
CA ARG A 59 2.31 9.36 4.08
C ARG A 59 1.63 8.00 4.16
N ILE A 60 2.43 6.95 4.24
CA ILE A 60 1.96 5.57 4.23
C ILE A 60 1.95 5.02 5.64
N PHE A 61 0.82 4.45 6.04
CA PHE A 61 0.61 3.83 7.34
C PHE A 61 0.13 2.38 7.16
N GLN A 62 0.18 1.61 8.24
CA GLN A 62 -0.47 0.31 8.33
C GLN A 62 -1.81 0.46 9.04
N THR A 63 -2.83 -0.26 8.60
CA THR A 63 -4.14 -0.28 9.27
C THR A 63 -4.08 -0.94 10.65
N ASP A 64 -3.26 -1.97 10.76
CA ASP A 64 -3.05 -2.86 11.89
C ASP A 64 -1.68 -3.54 11.74
N GLU A 65 -1.25 -4.28 12.76
CA GLU A 65 -0.05 -5.10 12.70
C GLU A 65 -0.16 -6.23 13.74
N ARG A 66 0.43 -7.39 13.43
CA ARG A 66 0.57 -8.48 14.39
C ARG A 66 1.82 -8.26 15.23
N TYR A 67 1.76 -8.62 16.52
CA TYR A 67 2.94 -8.56 17.38
C TYR A 67 3.87 -9.76 17.13
N VAL A 68 4.56 -9.73 15.98
CA VAL A 68 5.51 -10.74 15.49
C VAL A 68 6.76 -10.05 14.91
N PRO A 69 7.90 -10.76 14.76
CA PRO A 69 9.06 -10.20 14.07
C PRO A 69 8.74 -9.74 12.64
N ILE A 70 9.40 -8.68 12.16
CA ILE A 70 9.18 -8.12 10.80
C ILE A 70 9.48 -9.16 9.70
N ALA A 71 10.43 -10.05 9.95
CA ALA A 71 10.79 -11.11 9.00
C ALA A 71 9.78 -12.26 8.94
N ASP A 72 8.77 -12.27 9.81
CA ASP A 72 7.69 -13.25 9.81
C ASP A 72 6.75 -13.01 8.61
N ASP A 73 6.30 -14.09 7.98
CA ASP A 73 5.40 -14.03 6.82
C ASP A 73 4.02 -13.42 7.17
N GLU A 74 3.65 -13.41 8.46
CA GLU A 74 2.43 -12.79 8.95
C GLU A 74 2.58 -11.28 9.25
N SER A 75 3.78 -10.71 9.14
CA SER A 75 4.02 -9.27 9.33
C SER A 75 3.54 -8.46 8.14
N ILE A 76 2.66 -7.48 8.38
CA ILE A 76 2.24 -6.53 7.36
C ILE A 76 3.43 -5.65 6.96
N GLN A 77 4.24 -5.22 7.92
CA GLN A 77 5.44 -4.41 7.69
C GLN A 77 6.44 -5.16 6.83
N GLY A 78 6.69 -6.44 7.13
CA GLY A 78 7.55 -7.31 6.33
C GLY A 78 7.09 -7.38 4.87
N MET A 79 5.78 -7.61 4.67
CA MET A 79 5.17 -7.62 3.33
C MET A 79 5.31 -6.27 2.62
N LEU A 80 4.98 -5.15 3.27
CA LEU A 80 5.08 -3.82 2.67
C LEU A 80 6.52 -3.45 2.32
N ASN A 81 7.49 -3.77 3.18
CA ASN A 81 8.91 -3.53 2.91
C ASN A 81 9.37 -4.31 1.68
N LYS A 82 8.95 -5.57 1.56
CA LYS A 82 9.30 -6.43 0.43
C LYS A 82 8.71 -5.94 -0.88
N GLU A 83 7.45 -5.48 -0.87
CA GLU A 83 6.72 -5.18 -2.10
C GLU A 83 6.77 -3.70 -2.52
N LEU A 84 7.00 -2.75 -1.59
CA LEU A 84 7.19 -1.31 -1.90
C LEU A 84 8.64 -0.90 -1.86
N ILE A 85 9.27 -1.04 -0.70
CA ILE A 85 10.55 -0.37 -0.41
C ILE A 85 11.69 -0.99 -1.22
N LYS A 86 11.69 -2.32 -1.41
CA LYS A 86 12.67 -2.97 -2.29
C LYS A 86 12.52 -2.60 -3.76
N VAL A 87 11.37 -2.10 -4.18
CA VAL A 87 11.13 -1.68 -5.56
C VAL A 87 11.64 -0.25 -5.77
N ASP A 88 11.43 0.63 -4.79
CA ASP A 88 11.95 1.99 -4.78
C ASP A 88 12.23 2.44 -3.35
N GLU A 89 13.52 2.53 -3.00
CA GLU A 89 13.97 2.91 -1.65
C GLU A 89 13.54 4.33 -1.27
N SER A 90 13.26 5.21 -2.25
CA SER A 90 12.80 6.57 -1.95
C SER A 90 11.43 6.59 -1.26
N ILE A 91 10.64 5.52 -1.40
CA ILE A 91 9.36 5.33 -0.70
C ILE A 91 9.57 5.21 0.81
N GLN A 92 10.74 4.74 1.27
CA GLN A 92 11.01 4.58 2.70
C GLN A 92 10.78 5.89 3.48
N GLY A 93 11.13 7.04 2.90
CA GLY A 93 10.96 8.35 3.52
C GLY A 93 9.51 8.80 3.73
N CYS A 94 8.53 8.08 3.15
CA CYS A 94 7.11 8.35 3.35
C CYS A 94 6.37 7.29 4.18
N CYS A 95 7.04 6.23 4.63
CA CYS A 95 6.46 5.17 5.46
C CYS A 95 6.55 5.50 6.96
N TYR A 96 5.44 5.36 7.68
CA TYR A 96 5.31 5.59 9.11
C TYR A 96 4.78 4.32 9.78
N PHE A 97 5.66 3.32 9.92
CA PHE A 97 5.32 1.98 10.42
C PHE A 97 5.62 1.80 11.91
N PHE A 98 5.06 0.74 12.49
CA PHE A 98 5.20 0.43 13.92
C PHE A 98 6.59 -0.14 14.23
N GLY A 99 7.55 0.75 14.53
CA GLY A 99 8.91 0.34 14.88
C GLY A 99 9.88 0.45 13.70
N ILE A 100 11.11 0.80 14.03
CA ILE A 100 12.17 1.22 13.11
C ILE A 100 12.40 0.14 12.04
N LEU A 101 12.43 0.59 10.78
CA LEU A 101 12.73 -0.19 9.56
C LEU A 101 14.03 -1.00 9.66
#